data_AF-A0A1F8GX17-F1
#
_entry.id   AF-A0A1F8GX17-F1
#
_cell.length_a   1.000
_cell.length_b   1.000
_cell.length_c   1.000
_cell.angle_alpha   90.00
_cell.angle_beta   90.00
_cell.angle_gamma   90.00
#
_symmetry.space_group_name_H-M   'P 1'
#
loop_
_entity.id
_entity.type
_entity.pdbx_description
1 polymer ?
#
loop_
_entity_poly.entity_id
_entity_poly.type
_entity_poly.pdbx_seq_one_letter_code
_entity_poly.pdbx_strand_id
1 'polypeptide(L)'
;MNTNRKIIALVALSMAGLLFSGYLSAVKFFTMACALNEPCPRFLGYPACYFGFGMYIALTILAVLLINNAIRRRVGLASMIAVSFLGILFSGSFTLQELPKLFSQGLGAYALGLPTCAWGLVFYALIFIIASMSYRQTMTE
;
A
#
# COMPACT_ATOMS: atom_id res chain seq x y z
N MET A 1 -6.05 -8.22 -20.78
CA MET A 1 -6.74 -8.41 -19.49
C MET A 1 -8.08 -7.69 -19.56
N ASN A 2 -9.19 -8.39 -19.31
CA ASN A 2 -10.51 -7.80 -19.42
C ASN A 2 -10.71 -6.68 -18.37
N THR A 3 -11.44 -5.64 -18.72
CA THR A 3 -11.61 -4.41 -17.93
C THR A 3 -12.15 -4.67 -16.51
N ASN A 4 -12.99 -5.69 -16.34
CA ASN A 4 -13.49 -6.15 -15.05
C ASN A 4 -12.43 -6.90 -14.22
N ARG A 5 -11.54 -7.68 -14.84
CA ARG A 5 -10.44 -8.35 -14.13
C ARG A 5 -9.46 -7.35 -13.52
N LYS A 6 -9.24 -6.19 -14.17
CA LYS A 6 -8.38 -5.12 -13.63
C LYS A 6 -8.96 -4.51 -12.36
N ILE A 7 -10.26 -4.21 -12.33
CA ILE A 7 -10.94 -3.68 -11.13
C ILE A 7 -10.88 -4.70 -9.99
N ILE A 8 -11.18 -5.98 -10.28
CA ILE A 8 -11.11 -7.04 -9.27
C ILE A 8 -9.70 -7.17 -8.70
N ALA A 9 -8.66 -7.09 -9.55
CA ALA A 9 -7.28 -7.10 -9.09
C ALA A 9 -6.95 -5.89 -8.19
N LEU A 10 -7.46 -4.70 -8.52
CA LEU A 10 -7.29 -3.50 -7.68
C LEU A 10 -7.93 -3.69 -6.30
N VAL A 11 -9.16 -4.22 -6.23
CA VAL A 11 -9.85 -4.52 -4.97
C VAL A 11 -9.06 -5.54 -4.15
N ALA A 12 -8.62 -6.63 -4.78
CA ALA A 12 -7.86 -7.68 -4.12
C ALA A 12 -6.54 -7.15 -3.55
N LEU A 13 -5.80 -6.35 -4.32
CA LEU A 13 -4.54 -5.74 -3.88
C LEU A 13 -4.74 -4.71 -2.77
N SER A 14 -5.78 -3.85 -2.87
CA SER A 14 -6.08 -2.89 -1.82
C SER A 14 -6.49 -3.57 -0.52
N MET A 15 -7.31 -4.63 -0.59
CA MET A 15 -7.69 -5.42 0.58
C MET A 15 -6.50 -6.17 1.18
N ALA A 16 -5.64 -6.77 0.35
CA ALA A 16 -4.43 -7.44 0.84
C ALA A 16 -3.51 -6.46 1.57
N GLY A 17 -3.28 -5.28 0.99
CA GLY A 17 -2.50 -4.21 1.63
C GLY A 17 -3.15 -3.67 2.90
N LEU A 18 -4.48 -3.56 2.93
CA LEU A 18 -5.25 -3.16 4.11
C LEU A 18 -5.10 -4.17 5.26
N LEU A 19 -5.27 -5.46 4.98
CA LEU A 19 -5.11 -6.52 5.98
C LEU A 19 -3.68 -6.60 6.48
N PHE A 20 -2.70 -6.48 5.57
CA PHE A 20 -1.29 -6.49 5.93
C PHE A 20 -0.93 -5.30 6.83
N SER A 21 -1.24 -4.07 6.42
CA SER A 21 -0.98 -2.87 7.23
C SER A 21 -1.82 -2.82 8.50
N GLY A 22 -3.03 -3.40 8.48
CA GLY A 22 -3.91 -3.55 9.63
C GLY A 22 -3.34 -4.50 10.67
N TYR A 23 -2.77 -5.64 10.25
CA TYR A 23 -2.06 -6.56 11.14
C TYR A 23 -0.87 -5.87 11.83
N LEU A 24 -0.02 -5.18 11.07
CA LEU A 24 1.14 -4.46 11.61
C LEU A 24 0.71 -3.38 12.61
N SER A 25 -0.35 -2.64 12.28
CA SER A 25 -0.93 -1.59 13.12
C SER A 25 -1.52 -2.18 14.41
N ALA A 26 -2.28 -3.27 14.30
CA ALA A 26 -2.88 -3.95 15.45
C ALA A 26 -1.81 -4.52 16.39
N VAL A 27 -0.80 -5.21 15.86
CA VAL A 27 0.32 -5.73 16.66
C VAL A 27 1.01 -4.59 17.41
N LYS A 28 1.28 -3.47 16.74
CA LYS A 28 1.90 -2.29 17.36
C LYS A 28 1.03 -1.70 18.46
N PHE A 29 -0.28 -1.67 18.26
CA PHE A 29 -1.24 -1.15 19.23
C PHE A 29 -1.34 -2.04 20.48
N PHE A 30 -1.45 -3.36 20.31
CA PHE A 30 -1.66 -4.30 21.42
C PHE A 30 -0.37 -4.66 22.17
N THR A 31 0.75 -4.81 21.47
CA THR A 31 2.00 -5.29 22.08
C THR A 31 2.98 -4.17 22.38
N MET A 32 2.73 -2.95 21.90
CA MET A 32 3.67 -1.81 21.87
C MET A 32 5.00 -2.10 21.14
N ALA A 33 5.23 -3.34 20.73
CA ALA A 33 6.36 -3.79 19.94
C ALA A 33 6.07 -3.65 18.45
N CYS A 34 7.13 -3.60 17.65
CA CYS A 34 6.99 -3.68 16.20
C CYS A 34 6.76 -5.12 15.79
N ALA A 35 5.83 -5.32 14.85
CA ALA A 35 5.63 -6.63 14.27
C ALA A 35 6.94 -7.14 13.66
N LEU A 36 7.17 -8.45 13.73
CA LEU A 36 8.35 -9.11 13.14
C LEU A 36 9.70 -8.69 13.73
N ASN A 37 9.71 -8.07 14.91
CA ASN A 37 10.91 -7.68 15.67
C ASN A 37 11.85 -6.72 14.93
N GLU A 38 11.32 -5.96 13.96
CA GLU A 38 12.06 -4.98 13.16
C GLU A 38 11.87 -3.54 13.71
N PRO A 39 12.79 -2.59 13.44
CA PRO A 39 12.60 -1.20 13.86
C PRO A 39 11.44 -0.54 13.08
N CYS A 40 10.41 -0.04 13.77
CA CYS A 40 9.38 0.78 13.11
C CYS A 40 9.85 2.23 12.99
N PRO A 41 9.98 2.77 11.76
CA PRO A 41 10.14 4.20 11.60
C PRO A 41 8.90 4.94 12.10
N ARG A 42 9.13 6.10 12.72
CA ARG A 42 8.08 7.02 13.15
C ARG A 42 7.98 8.16 12.17
N PHE A 43 6.76 8.55 11.83
CA PHE A 43 6.44 9.73 11.04
C PHE A 43 5.54 10.65 11.87
N LEU A 44 5.92 11.92 12.01
CA LEU A 44 5.16 12.92 12.79
C LEU A 44 4.81 12.46 14.23
N GLY A 45 5.69 11.68 14.88
CA GLY A 45 5.48 11.15 16.22
C GLY A 45 4.67 9.85 16.30
N TYR A 46 4.07 9.39 15.20
CA TYR A 46 3.30 8.15 15.13
C TYR A 46 4.01 7.06 14.30
N PRO A 47 3.77 5.76 14.56
CA PRO A 47 4.27 4.67 13.71
C PRO A 47 3.87 4.83 12.23
N ALA A 48 4.83 4.67 11.32
CA ALA A 48 4.57 4.77 9.88
C ALA A 48 3.50 3.76 9.38
N CYS A 49 3.35 2.62 10.07
CA CYS A 49 2.35 1.60 9.78
C CYS A 49 0.91 2.13 9.83
N TYR A 50 0.60 3.08 10.73
CA TYR A 50 -0.74 3.67 10.83
C TYR A 50 -1.08 4.55 9.63
N PHE A 51 -0.10 5.30 9.10
CA PHE A 51 -0.29 6.07 7.88
C PHE A 51 -0.52 5.16 6.67
N GLY A 52 0.25 4.07 6.58
CA GLY A 52 0.04 3.04 5.57
C GLY A 52 -1.35 2.43 5.65
N PHE A 53 -1.83 2.11 6.85
CA PHE A 53 -3.18 1.61 7.07
C PHE A 53 -4.26 2.60 6.62
N GLY A 54 -4.14 3.88 6.96
CA GLY A 54 -5.08 4.91 6.51
C GLY A 54 -5.14 5.04 4.99
N MET A 55 -3.99 4.98 4.30
CA MET A 55 -3.95 5.02 2.84
C MET A 55 -4.55 3.76 2.19
N TYR A 56 -4.30 2.57 2.74
CA TYR A 56 -4.93 1.34 2.25
C TYR A 56 -6.44 1.28 2.51
N ILE A 57 -6.93 1.87 3.62
CA ILE A 57 -8.36 2.08 3.84
C ILE A 57 -8.94 2.93 2.72
N ALA A 58 -8.33 4.08 2.43
CA ALA A 58 -8.80 4.97 1.38
C ALA A 58 -8.82 4.28 0.01
N LEU A 59 -7.78 3.52 -0.33
CA LEU A 59 -7.74 2.73 -1.57
C LEU A 59 -8.83 1.65 -1.62
N THR A 60 -9.08 0.97 -0.51
CA THR A 60 -10.11 -0.09 -0.44
C THR A 60 -11.51 0.52 -0.57
N ILE A 61 -11.78 1.64 0.11
CA ILE A 61 -13.03 2.39 -0.03
C ILE A 61 -13.21 2.80 -1.50
N LEU A 62 -12.21 3.45 -2.11
CA LEU A 62 -12.27 3.84 -3.52
C LEU A 62 -12.53 2.66 -4.44
N ALA A 63 -11.87 1.52 -4.21
CA ALA A 63 -12.05 0.32 -5.01
C ALA A 63 -13.48 -0.26 -4.89
N VAL A 64 -14.06 -0.25 -3.68
CA VAL A 64 -15.46 -0.65 -3.44
C VAL A 64 -16.46 0.34 -4.07
N LEU A 65 -16.21 1.65 -3.98
CA LEU A 65 -17.06 2.62 -4.69
C LEU A 65 -16.98 2.43 -6.21
N LEU A 66 -15.81 2.04 -6.73
CA LEU A 66 -15.61 1.74 -8.14
C LEU A 66 -16.37 0.48 -8.60
N ILE A 67 -16.41 -0.58 -7.77
CA ILE A 67 -17.13 -1.82 -8.11
C ILE A 67 -18.65 -1.63 -8.07
N ASN A 68 -19.14 -0.78 -7.16
CA ASN A 68 -20.56 -0.45 -7.03
C ASN A 68 -21.04 0.60 -8.04
N ASN A 69 -20.18 1.09 -8.93
CA ASN A 69 -20.46 2.22 -9.84
C ASN A 69 -21.01 3.48 -9.13
N ALA A 70 -20.71 3.66 -7.85
CA ALA A 70 -21.17 4.81 -7.06
C ALA A 70 -20.47 6.12 -7.45
N ILE A 71 -19.33 6.02 -8.14
CA ILE A 71 -18.53 7.16 -8.60
C ILE A 71 -18.17 7.01 -10.06
N ARG A 72 -17.93 8.14 -10.75
CA ARG A 72 -17.41 8.13 -12.11
C ARG A 72 -16.06 7.42 -12.14
N ARG A 73 -15.96 6.41 -13.00
CA ARG A 73 -14.77 5.56 -13.14
C ARG A 73 -13.47 6.36 -13.27
N ARG A 74 -13.50 7.44 -14.05
CA ARG A 74 -12.36 8.35 -14.25
C ARG A 74 -11.90 9.00 -12.94
N VAL A 75 -12.82 9.50 -12.13
CA VAL A 75 -12.52 10.14 -10.84
C VAL A 75 -11.96 9.12 -9.85
N GLY A 76 -12.63 7.96 -9.73
CA GLY A 76 -12.17 6.92 -8.82
C GLY A 76 -10.77 6.40 -9.15
N LEU A 77 -10.49 6.12 -10.44
CA LEU A 77 -9.16 5.70 -10.88
C LEU A 77 -8.11 6.81 -10.68
N ALA A 78 -8.44 8.08 -10.96
CA ALA A 78 -7.53 9.20 -10.73
C ALA A 78 -7.19 9.35 -9.24
N SER A 79 -8.18 9.24 -8.35
CA SER A 79 -7.97 9.25 -6.90
C SER A 79 -7.11 8.07 -6.44
N MET A 80 -7.33 6.86 -6.97
CA MET A 80 -6.49 5.70 -6.65
C MET A 80 -5.04 5.91 -7.11
N ILE A 81 -4.82 6.49 -8.28
CA ILE A 81 -3.47 6.84 -8.78
C ILE A 81 -2.81 7.85 -7.84
N ALA A 82 -3.53 8.90 -7.44
CA ALA A 82 -3.01 9.92 -6.53
C ALA A 82 -2.61 9.32 -5.16
N VAL A 83 -3.50 8.53 -4.54
CA VAL A 83 -3.24 7.91 -3.24
C VAL A 83 -2.12 6.88 -3.33
N SER A 84 -2.10 6.04 -4.36
CA SER A 84 -1.02 5.05 -4.54
C SER A 84 0.32 5.71 -4.84
N PHE A 85 0.35 6.81 -5.59
CA PHE A 85 1.58 7.59 -5.82
C PHE A 85 2.13 8.19 -4.52
N LEU A 86 1.26 8.78 -3.68
CA LEU A 86 1.64 9.24 -2.34
C LEU A 86 2.14 8.08 -1.47
N GLY A 87 1.47 6.92 -1.54
CA GLY A 87 1.89 5.70 -0.86
C GLY A 87 3.29 5.23 -1.29
N ILE A 88 3.60 5.29 -2.59
CA ILE A 88 4.94 4.98 -3.13
C ILE A 88 5.99 5.94 -2.58
N LEU A 89 5.74 7.25 -2.60
CA LEU A 89 6.69 8.23 -2.07
C LEU A 89 6.92 8.03 -0.56
N PHE A 90 5.84 7.82 0.19
CA PHE A 90 5.88 7.58 1.62
C PHE A 90 6.65 6.31 1.95
N SER A 91 6.19 5.15 1.48
CA SER A 91 6.82 3.86 1.74
C SER A 91 8.23 3.74 1.16
N GLY A 92 8.47 4.36 0.00
CA GLY A 92 9.79 4.41 -0.64
C GLY A 92 10.81 5.16 0.19
N SER A 93 10.45 6.32 0.75
CA SER A 93 11.36 7.10 1.60
C SER A 93 11.84 6.32 2.83
N PHE A 94 10.95 5.58 3.48
CA PHE A 94 11.29 4.73 4.63
C PHE A 94 12.03 3.46 4.22
N THR A 95 11.69 2.88 3.08
CA THR A 95 12.41 1.72 2.54
C THR A 95 13.87 2.06 2.29
N LEU A 96 14.17 3.26 1.76
CA LEU A 96 15.55 3.73 1.57
C LEU A 96 16.31 3.97 2.88
N GLN A 97 15.62 4.31 3.97
CA GLN A 97 16.24 4.47 5.29
C GLN A 97 16.53 3.12 5.97
N GLU A 98 15.74 2.09 5.67
CA GLU A 98 15.90 0.74 6.21
C GLU A 98 16.83 -0.14 5.34
N LEU A 99 17.01 0.19 4.06
CA LEU A 99 17.89 -0.52 3.11
C LEU A 99 19.36 -0.66 3.59
N PRO A 100 20.00 0.37 4.19
CA PRO A 100 21.38 0.26 4.68
C PRO A 100 21.50 -0.68 5.89
N LYS A 101 20.45 -0.79 6.71
CA LYS A 101 20.41 -1.77 7.82
C LYS A 101 20.27 -3.19 7.29
N LEU A 102 19.46 -3.38 6.25
CA LEU A 102 19.34 -4.66 5.54
C LEU A 102 20.68 -5.08 4.90
N PHE A 103 21.45 -4.14 4.37
CA PHE A 103 22.76 -4.45 3.77
C PHE A 103 23.87 -4.73 4.79
N SER A 104 23.75 -4.18 6.00
CA SER A 104 24.74 -4.39 7.08
C SER A 104 24.42 -5.59 7.99
N GLN A 105 23.14 -5.92 8.20
CA GLN A 105 22.70 -7.06 9.03
C GLN A 105 22.21 -8.27 8.20
N GLY A 106 22.11 -8.14 6.87
CA GLY A 106 21.73 -9.20 5.94
C GLY A 106 20.23 -9.51 5.87
N LEU A 107 19.86 -10.42 4.97
CA LEU A 107 18.47 -10.89 4.75
C LEU A 107 17.87 -11.64 5.94
N GLY A 108 18.69 -12.06 6.92
CA GLY A 108 18.26 -12.76 8.13
C GLY A 108 17.76 -11.84 9.26
N ALA A 109 17.92 -10.53 9.12
CA ALA A 109 17.45 -9.56 10.12
C ALA A 109 15.93 -9.34 10.08
N TYR A 110 15.25 -9.76 9.01
CA TYR A 110 13.81 -9.52 8.81
C TYR A 110 13.08 -10.85 8.56
N ALA A 111 12.02 -11.11 9.34
CA ALA A 111 11.29 -12.38 9.31
C ALA A 111 10.60 -12.70 7.96
N LEU A 112 10.39 -11.69 7.10
CA LEU A 112 9.83 -11.83 5.75
C LEU A 112 10.88 -11.67 4.64
N GLY A 113 12.17 -11.64 4.98
CA GLY A 113 13.29 -11.41 4.05
C GLY A 113 13.42 -9.97 3.53
N LEU A 114 12.36 -9.16 3.58
CA LEU A 114 12.35 -7.73 3.28
C LEU A 114 11.65 -6.94 4.40
N PRO A 115 11.99 -5.65 4.57
CA PRO A 115 11.31 -4.78 5.54
C PRO A 115 9.83 -4.60 5.18
N THR A 116 8.97 -4.48 6.18
CA THR A 116 7.51 -4.32 5.96
C THR A 116 7.15 -3.09 5.12
N CYS A 117 7.96 -2.03 5.16
CA CYS A 117 7.81 -0.87 4.29
C CYS A 117 8.01 -1.21 2.80
N ALA A 118 8.92 -2.14 2.47
CA ALA A 118 9.15 -2.57 1.10
C ALA A 118 7.97 -3.39 0.56
N TRP A 119 7.35 -4.23 1.39
CA TRP A 119 6.11 -4.92 1.03
C TRP A 119 4.97 -3.93 0.75
N GLY A 120 4.84 -2.91 1.60
CA GLY A 120 3.90 -1.80 1.36
C GLY A 120 4.16 -1.10 0.03
N LEU A 121 5.42 -0.84 -0.31
CA LEU A 121 5.83 -0.23 -1.57
C LEU A 121 5.43 -1.08 -2.79
N VAL A 122 5.65 -2.40 -2.73
CA VAL A 122 5.28 -3.33 -3.82
C VAL A 122 3.77 -3.28 -4.08
N PHE A 123 2.96 -3.34 -3.03
CA PHE A 123 1.50 -3.26 -3.18
C PHE A 123 1.05 -1.92 -3.78
N TYR A 124 1.59 -0.78 -3.32
CA TYR A 124 1.27 0.52 -3.91
C TYR A 124 1.71 0.62 -5.37
N ALA A 125 2.88 0.10 -5.72
CA ALA A 125 3.38 0.10 -7.10
C ALA A 125 2.46 -0.71 -8.03
N LEU A 126 2.02 -1.89 -7.61
CA LEU A 126 1.09 -2.72 -8.39
C LEU A 126 -0.26 -2.02 -8.59
N ILE A 127 -0.81 -1.42 -7.53
CA ILE A 127 -2.05 -0.65 -7.60
C ILE A 127 -1.90 0.53 -8.56
N PHE A 128 -0.81 1.29 -8.45
CA PHE A 128 -0.52 2.43 -9.31
C PHE A 128 -0.44 2.04 -10.79
N ILE A 129 0.27 0.96 -11.11
CA ILE A 129 0.42 0.47 -12.49
C ILE A 129 -0.94 0.05 -13.05
N ILE A 130 -1.69 -0.78 -12.33
CA ILE A 130 -2.99 -1.28 -12.81
C ILE A 130 -4.01 -0.15 -12.92
N ALA A 131 -4.02 0.79 -11.97
CA ALA A 131 -4.90 1.94 -11.99
C ALA A 131 -4.55 2.88 -13.17
N SER A 132 -3.27 3.14 -13.41
CA SER A 132 -2.80 3.95 -14.55
C SER A 132 -3.15 3.33 -15.89
N MET A 133 -2.94 2.02 -16.04
CA MET A 133 -3.34 1.28 -17.24
C MET A 133 -4.85 1.32 -17.46
N SER A 134 -5.64 1.23 -16.39
CA SER A 134 -7.11 1.28 -16.45
C SER A 134 -7.60 2.70 -16.76
N TYR A 135 -6.93 3.72 -16.23
CA TYR A 135 -7.27 5.13 -16.45
C TYR A 135 -7.06 5.55 -17.92
N ARG A 136 -5.98 5.06 -18.55
CA ARG A 136 -5.73 5.28 -19.98
C ARG A 136 -6.84 4.72 -20.87
N GLN A 137 -7.41 3.57 -20.52
CA GLN A 137 -8.50 2.95 -21.30
C GLN A 137 -9.78 3.78 -21.27
N THR A 138 -10.09 4.41 -20.13
CA THR A 138 -11.23 5.34 -20.02
C THR A 138 -11.07 6.64 -20.82
N MET A 139 -9.92 6.89 -21.46
CA MET A 139 -9.73 8.06 -22.36
C MET A 139 -9.80 7.66 -23.84
N THR A 140 -9.78 6.37 -24.16
CA THR A 140 -9.89 5.84 -25.52
C THR A 140 -11.30 5.35 -25.87
N GLU A 141 -12.17 5.23 -24.86
CA GLU A 141 -13.62 5.02 -24.99
C GLU A 141 -14.35 6.37 -25.00
#